data_AF-A0AAW2N0E6-F1
#
_entry.id   AF-A0AAW2N0E6-F1
#
_cell.length_a   1.000
_cell.length_b   1.000
_cell.length_c   1.000
_cell.angle_alpha   90.00
_cell.angle_beta   90.00
_cell.angle_gamma   90.00
#
_symmetry.space_group_name_H-M   'P 1'
#
loop_
_entity.id
_entity.type
_entity.pdbx_description
1 polymer ?
#
loop_
_entity_poly.entity_id
_entity_poly.type
_entity_poly.pdbx_seq_one_letter_code
_entity_poly.pdbx_strand_id
1 'polypeptide(L)'
;MGFIFRQPVPRAPSIVCWRAPSPSWFKLNTDGSSLGNPALAGVAGIIRNSAGHVHLAYQIALGTGTSVLAELTTVWRGLELALTHGLAPLVVELLLADVQHVFREANGAADHLAKEAASLQLTQVFHHDDITGVLSGILCLDKRGVPHLRRG
;
A
#
# COMPACT_ATOMS: atom_id res chain seq x y z
N MET A 1 29.06 -28.19 3.63
CA MET A 1 27.77 -27.49 3.86
C MET A 1 27.58 -26.47 2.76
N GLY A 2 26.72 -26.73 1.78
CA GLY A 2 26.43 -25.80 0.68
C GLY A 2 25.04 -25.20 0.86
N PHE A 3 24.92 -23.88 0.75
CA PHE A 3 23.64 -23.20 0.69
C PHE A 3 23.25 -23.01 -0.79
N ILE A 4 22.04 -23.44 -1.16
CA ILE A 4 21.45 -23.15 -2.46
C ILE A 4 20.61 -21.89 -2.31
N PHE A 5 21.08 -20.78 -2.86
CA PHE A 5 20.24 -19.60 -3.07
C PHE A 5 19.44 -19.82 -4.35
N ARG A 6 18.13 -20.02 -4.24
CA ARG A 6 17.24 -19.96 -5.40
C ARG A 6 17.03 -18.50 -5.75
N GLN A 7 17.33 -18.13 -7.01
CA GLN A 7 16.85 -16.84 -7.53
C GLN A 7 15.31 -16.83 -7.47
N PRO A 8 14.67 -15.69 -7.19
CA PRO A 8 13.23 -15.58 -7.35
C PRO A 8 12.89 -15.90 -8.81
N VAL A 9 12.08 -16.94 -9.03
CA VAL A 9 11.53 -17.20 -10.37
C VAL A 9 10.71 -15.97 -10.77
N PRO A 10 10.90 -15.39 -11.98
CA PRO A 10 10.04 -14.32 -12.45
C PRO A 10 8.59 -14.78 -12.38
N ARG A 11 7.80 -14.17 -11.50
CA ARG A 11 6.39 -14.57 -11.33
C ARG A 11 5.62 -14.13 -12.57
N ALA A 12 4.81 -15.04 -13.11
CA ALA A 12 3.90 -14.73 -14.20
C ALA A 12 3.04 -13.50 -13.83
N PRO A 13 2.78 -12.58 -14.77
CA PRO A 13 1.91 -11.45 -14.50
C PRO A 13 0.56 -11.96 -13.99
N SER A 14 0.13 -11.50 -12.81
CA SER A 14 -1.19 -11.82 -12.29
C SER A 14 -2.10 -10.60 -12.42
N ILE A 15 -3.33 -10.87 -12.85
CA ILE A 15 -4.40 -9.89 -12.84
C ILE A 15 -4.93 -9.77 -11.42
N VAL A 16 -4.95 -8.54 -10.91
CA VAL A 16 -5.44 -8.23 -9.57
C VAL A 16 -6.43 -7.07 -9.64
N CYS A 17 -7.58 -7.21 -8.97
CA CYS A 17 -8.60 -6.16 -8.81
C CYS A 17 -8.75 -5.83 -7.32
N TRP A 18 -9.08 -4.57 -7.01
CA TRP A 18 -9.49 -4.19 -5.66
C TRP A 18 -10.84 -4.82 -5.33
N ARG A 19 -11.03 -5.30 -4.09
CA ARG A 19 -12.33 -5.76 -3.61
C ARG A 19 -12.75 -4.91 -2.42
N ALA A 20 -14.00 -4.49 -2.46
CA ALA A 20 -14.58 -3.77 -1.33
C ALA A 20 -14.63 -4.66 -0.07
N PRO A 21 -14.37 -4.08 1.12
CA PRO A 21 -14.69 -4.76 2.38
C PRO A 21 -16.21 -4.90 2.55
N SER A 22 -16.64 -5.67 3.54
CA SER A 22 -18.06 -5.80 3.90
C SER A 22 -18.69 -4.43 4.21
N PRO A 23 -20.02 -4.26 4.02
CA PRO A 23 -20.70 -3.03 4.39
C PRO A 23 -20.39 -2.61 5.84
N SER A 24 -20.17 -1.31 6.06
CA SER A 24 -19.76 -0.72 7.35
C SER A 24 -18.34 -1.05 7.82
N TRP A 25 -17.54 -1.75 7.01
CA TRP A 25 -16.12 -1.94 7.27
C TRP A 25 -15.26 -0.99 6.45
N PHE A 26 -14.08 -0.71 7.00
CA PHE A 26 -12.99 -0.05 6.32
C PHE A 26 -11.96 -1.08 5.86
N LYS A 27 -11.24 -0.76 4.78
CA LYS A 27 -10.08 -1.50 4.29
C LYS A 27 -8.88 -0.57 4.28
N LEU A 28 -7.84 -0.94 5.02
CA LEU A 28 -6.52 -0.31 4.98
C LEU A 28 -5.63 -1.12 4.05
N ASN A 29 -5.24 -0.49 2.94
CA ASN A 29 -4.26 -1.00 2.01
C ASN A 29 -2.93 -0.30 2.27
N THR A 30 -1.85 -1.04 2.53
CA THR A 30 -0.54 -0.47 2.86
C THR A 30 0.55 -0.94 1.91
N ASP A 31 1.52 -0.07 1.60
CA ASP A 31 2.73 -0.46 0.87
C ASP A 31 3.96 0.28 1.42
N GLY A 32 5.11 -0.38 1.36
CA GLY A 32 6.41 0.17 1.74
C GLY A 32 7.36 0.12 0.56
N SER A 33 8.10 1.20 0.32
CA SER A 33 9.08 1.27 -0.76
C SER A 33 10.46 1.64 -0.24
N SER A 34 11.49 1.05 -0.84
CA SER A 34 12.88 1.49 -0.65
C SER A 34 13.60 1.46 -2.01
N LEU A 35 14.33 2.53 -2.33
CA LEU A 35 15.02 2.73 -3.62
C LEU A 35 16.32 1.90 -3.75
N GLY A 36 16.56 1.02 -2.78
CA GLY A 36 17.71 0.14 -2.60
C GLY A 36 17.59 -0.50 -1.21
N ASN A 37 18.28 -1.59 -0.91
CA ASN A 37 18.04 -2.29 0.37
C ASN A 37 19.34 -2.48 1.16
N PRO A 38 19.72 -1.51 2.02
CA PRO A 38 19.00 -0.29 2.42
C PRO A 38 19.26 0.94 1.51
N ALA A 39 18.30 1.86 1.42
CA ALA A 39 18.40 3.18 0.77
C ALA A 39 17.22 4.09 1.20
N LEU A 40 17.00 5.23 0.52
CA LEU A 40 15.84 6.07 0.75
C LEU A 40 14.54 5.28 0.62
N ALA A 41 13.70 5.40 1.64
CA ALA A 41 12.49 4.64 1.81
C ALA A 41 11.29 5.55 2.11
N GLY A 42 10.12 5.06 1.74
CA GLY A 42 8.84 5.72 1.95
C GLY A 42 7.78 4.69 2.28
N VAL A 43 6.77 5.12 3.03
CA VAL A 43 5.64 4.28 3.44
C VAL A 43 4.35 4.98 3.11
N ALA A 44 3.34 4.20 2.74
CA ALA A 44 2.05 4.76 2.45
C ALA A 44 0.92 3.76 2.71
N GLY A 45 -0.27 4.31 2.89
CA GLY A 45 -1.48 3.52 2.96
C GLY A 45 -2.74 4.33 2.75
N ILE A 46 -3.81 3.62 2.44
CA ILE A 46 -5.11 4.20 2.07
C ILE A 46 -6.20 3.43 2.79
N ILE A 47 -7.06 4.16 3.49
CA ILE A 47 -8.24 3.65 4.18
C ILE A 47 -9.48 3.99 3.36
N ARG A 48 -10.16 2.94 2.89
CA ARG A 48 -11.37 3.02 2.06
C ARG A 48 -12.56 2.36 2.76
N ASN A 49 -13.76 2.90 2.57
CA ASN A 49 -14.98 2.20 2.98
C ASN A 49 -15.46 1.20 1.91
N SER A 50 -16.56 0.48 2.19
CA SER A 50 -17.17 -0.48 1.27
C SER A 50 -17.69 0.12 -0.05
N ALA A 51 -17.89 1.45 -0.14
CA ALA A 51 -18.24 2.14 -1.37
C ALA A 51 -17.00 2.57 -2.20
N GLY A 52 -15.80 2.23 -1.73
CA GLY A 52 -14.53 2.63 -2.32
C GLY A 52 -14.18 4.11 -2.09
N HIS A 53 -14.90 4.81 -1.20
CA HIS A 53 -14.54 6.19 -0.84
C HIS A 53 -13.35 6.16 0.11
N VAL A 54 -12.33 6.95 -0.22
CA VAL A 54 -11.19 7.21 0.66
C VAL A 54 -11.64 8.08 1.81
N HIS A 55 -11.38 7.61 3.03
CA HIS A 55 -11.55 8.39 4.26
C HIS A 55 -10.24 9.03 4.68
N LEU A 56 -9.14 8.32 4.47
CA LEU A 56 -7.80 8.77 4.81
C LEU A 56 -6.78 8.10 3.90
N ALA A 57 -5.75 8.83 3.51
CA ALA A 57 -4.52 8.27 2.96
C ALA A 57 -3.31 8.93 3.61
N TYR A 58 -2.17 8.26 3.60
CA TYR A 58 -0.92 8.82 4.10
C TYR A 58 0.24 8.40 3.23
N GLN A 59 1.26 9.24 3.22
CA GLN A 59 2.59 8.94 2.71
C GLN A 59 3.63 9.56 3.64
N ILE A 60 4.70 8.84 3.95
CA ILE A 60 5.72 9.29 4.91
C ILE A 60 7.10 8.88 4.41
N ALA A 61 8.01 9.85 4.37
CA ALA A 61 9.42 9.58 4.12
C ALA A 61 10.06 8.98 5.38
N LEU A 62 10.69 7.81 5.22
CA LEU A 62 11.41 7.14 6.31
C LEU A 62 12.90 7.50 6.36
N GLY A 63 13.40 8.29 5.41
CA GLY A 63 14.83 8.44 5.20
C GLY A 63 15.44 7.12 4.73
N THR A 64 16.61 6.75 5.22
CA THR A 64 17.27 5.48 4.84
C THR A 64 16.68 4.29 5.60
N GLY A 65 16.14 3.30 4.89
CA GLY A 65 15.55 2.10 5.46
C GLY A 65 15.57 0.89 4.53
N THR A 66 15.30 -0.28 5.11
CA THR A 66 15.10 -1.52 4.35
C THR A 66 13.66 -1.65 3.88
N SER A 67 13.42 -2.50 2.88
CA SER A 67 12.05 -2.80 2.44
C SER A 67 11.20 -3.39 3.57
N VAL A 68 11.78 -4.28 4.39
CA VAL A 68 11.06 -4.89 5.52
C VAL A 68 10.67 -3.84 6.57
N LEU A 69 11.58 -2.91 6.89
CA LEU A 69 11.27 -1.82 7.81
C LEU A 69 10.13 -0.94 7.26
N ALA A 70 10.16 -0.62 5.97
CA ALA A 70 9.11 0.15 5.31
C ALA A 70 7.75 -0.57 5.40
N GLU A 71 7.70 -1.85 5.05
CA GLU A 71 6.47 -2.65 5.11
C GLU A 71 5.88 -2.72 6.53
N LEU A 72 6.70 -2.95 7.56
CA LEU A 72 6.21 -2.98 8.94
C LEU A 72 5.74 -1.61 9.43
N THR A 73 6.48 -0.56 9.07
CA THR A 73 6.17 0.81 9.50
C THR A 73 4.89 1.32 8.86
N THR A 74 4.60 0.93 7.61
CA THR A 74 3.33 1.31 6.98
C THR A 74 2.13 0.74 7.74
N VAL A 75 2.19 -0.52 8.20
CA VAL A 75 1.11 -1.13 8.99
C VAL A 75 0.89 -0.38 10.29
N TRP A 76 1.97 -0.16 11.03
CA TRP A 76 1.94 0.54 12.31
C TRP A 76 1.25 1.89 12.16
N ARG A 77 1.69 2.68 11.18
CA ARG A 77 1.16 4.02 10.97
C ARG A 77 -0.30 4.00 10.51
N GLY A 78 -0.66 3.09 9.61
CA GLY A 78 -2.04 2.98 9.15
C GLY A 78 -3.00 2.60 10.27
N LEU A 79 -2.59 1.70 11.18
CA LEU A 79 -3.38 1.33 12.36
C LEU A 79 -3.53 2.50 13.35
N GLU A 80 -2.42 3.21 13.64
CA GLU A 80 -2.44 4.39 14.50
C GLU A 80 -3.39 5.47 13.98
N LEU A 81 -3.33 5.75 12.67
CA LEU A 81 -4.21 6.71 12.02
C LEU A 81 -5.66 6.25 12.02
N ALA A 82 -5.94 4.97 11.76
CA ALA A 82 -7.29 4.42 11.81
C ALA A 82 -7.91 4.55 13.21
N LEU A 83 -7.15 4.23 14.27
CA LEU A 83 -7.59 4.36 15.65
C LEU A 83 -7.88 5.82 16.01
N THR A 84 -6.96 6.73 15.66
CA THR A 84 -7.08 8.16 15.97
C THR A 84 -8.30 8.81 15.31
N HIS A 85 -8.72 8.31 14.13
CA HIS A 85 -9.86 8.82 13.38
C HIS A 85 -11.15 8.01 13.60
N GLY A 86 -11.16 7.01 14.48
CA GLY A 86 -12.34 6.19 14.75
C GLY A 86 -12.77 5.30 13.57
N LEU A 87 -11.84 4.89 12.71
CA LEU A 87 -12.10 4.10 11.50
C LEU A 87 -12.08 2.60 11.82
N ALA A 88 -13.16 2.11 12.42
CA ALA A 88 -13.37 0.71 12.75
C ALA A 88 -14.82 0.28 12.44
N PRO A 89 -15.08 -1.01 12.13
CA PRO A 89 -14.11 -2.12 12.03
C PRO A 89 -13.23 -2.05 10.76
N LEU A 90 -12.01 -2.58 10.85
CA LEU A 90 -10.95 -2.44 9.83
C LEU A 90 -10.44 -3.80 9.35
N VAL A 91 -10.36 -3.99 8.03
CA VAL A 91 -9.57 -5.04 7.38
C VAL A 91 -8.25 -4.45 6.93
N VAL A 92 -7.13 -5.12 7.21
CA VAL A 92 -5.79 -4.66 6.82
C VAL A 92 -5.20 -5.60 5.77
N GLU A 93 -4.69 -5.04 4.68
CA GLU A 93 -4.00 -5.77 3.61
C GLU A 93 -2.55 -5.31 3.49
N LEU A 94 -1.64 -6.28 3.58
CA LEU A 94 -0.20 -6.08 3.72
C LEU A 94 0.58 -6.71 2.55
N LEU A 95 1.67 -6.06 2.13
CA LEU A 95 2.60 -6.56 1.12
C LEU A 95 3.95 -6.94 1.75
N LEU A 96 3.96 -7.81 2.76
CA LEU A 96 5.23 -8.31 3.28
C LEU A 96 5.97 -9.12 2.21
N ALA A 97 7.12 -8.61 1.75
CA ALA A 97 7.93 -9.19 0.67
C ALA A 97 8.31 -10.67 0.85
N ASP A 98 8.30 -11.14 2.10
CA ASP A 98 8.64 -12.53 2.50
C ASP A 98 7.43 -13.37 2.95
N VAL A 99 6.25 -12.77 3.17
CA VAL A 99 4.98 -13.50 3.38
C VAL A 99 4.23 -13.53 2.06
N GLN A 100 4.85 -14.19 1.09
CA GLN A 100 4.26 -14.37 -0.23
C GLN A 100 3.17 -15.43 -0.11
N HIS A 101 1.90 -15.03 0.01
CA HIS A 101 0.72 -15.70 -0.58
C HIS A 101 -0.64 -15.30 0.02
N VAL A 102 -0.78 -14.19 0.74
CA VAL A 102 -2.06 -13.88 1.39
C VAL A 102 -2.51 -12.45 1.03
N PHE A 103 -3.46 -12.39 0.09
CA PHE A 103 -4.24 -11.22 -0.38
C PHE A 103 -3.48 -10.03 -0.98
N ARG A 104 -3.04 -10.18 -2.24
CA ARG A 104 -2.70 -9.01 -3.08
C ARG A 104 -3.95 -8.55 -3.80
N GLU A 105 -4.63 -7.55 -3.27
CA GLU A 105 -5.60 -6.76 -4.04
C GLU A 105 -4.91 -5.57 -4.70
N ALA A 106 -5.62 -4.80 -5.53
CA ALA A 106 -5.06 -3.69 -6.29
C ALA A 106 -4.59 -2.57 -5.36
N ASN A 107 -3.33 -2.65 -4.95
CA ASN A 107 -2.66 -1.72 -4.05
C ASN A 107 -1.88 -0.62 -4.79
N GLY A 108 -2.21 -0.36 -6.06
CA GLY A 108 -1.45 0.55 -6.91
C GLY A 108 -1.36 1.97 -6.35
N ALA A 109 -2.39 2.39 -5.61
CA ALA A 109 -2.44 3.71 -5.02
C ALA A 109 -1.48 3.85 -3.80
N ALA A 110 -1.38 2.84 -2.93
CA ALA A 110 -0.40 2.87 -1.84
C ALA A 110 1.04 2.66 -2.37
N ASP A 111 1.24 1.82 -3.38
CA ASP A 111 2.55 1.67 -4.06
C ASP A 111 3.03 3.00 -4.65
N HIS A 112 2.15 3.73 -5.32
CA HIS A 112 2.45 5.04 -5.90
C HIS A 112 2.89 6.04 -4.82
N LEU A 113 2.09 6.16 -3.75
CA LEU A 113 2.40 7.05 -2.63
C LEU A 113 3.69 6.66 -1.90
N ALA A 114 3.94 5.37 -1.69
CA ALA A 114 5.16 4.93 -0.99
C ALA A 114 6.42 5.28 -1.81
N LYS A 115 6.38 5.12 -3.13
CA LYS A 115 7.46 5.51 -4.04
C LYS A 115 7.65 7.01 -4.12
N GLU A 116 6.55 7.76 -4.16
CA GLU A 116 6.58 9.22 -4.17
C GLU A 116 7.21 9.76 -2.88
N ALA A 117 6.76 9.29 -1.71
CA ALA A 117 7.37 9.60 -0.41
C ALA A 117 8.86 9.25 -0.35
N ALA A 118 9.26 8.08 -0.86
CA ALA A 118 10.67 7.68 -0.90
C ALA A 118 11.51 8.61 -1.79
N SER A 119 10.98 8.98 -2.95
CA SER A 119 11.72 9.73 -3.97
C SER A 119 11.83 11.21 -3.65
N LEU A 120 10.74 11.81 -3.20
CA LEU A 120 10.64 13.24 -2.90
C LEU A 120 10.92 13.54 -1.42
N GLN A 121 11.10 12.51 -0.59
CA GLN A 121 11.28 12.64 0.86
C GLN A 121 10.17 13.47 1.52
N LEU A 122 8.93 13.27 1.08
CA LEU A 122 7.77 13.98 1.60
C LEU A 122 6.93 13.18 2.59
N THR A 123 6.22 13.89 3.46
CA THR A 123 5.28 13.33 4.42
C THR A 123 3.98 14.11 4.40
N GLN A 124 2.87 13.42 4.16
CA GLN A 124 1.55 14.03 4.05
C GLN A 124 0.44 13.04 4.45
N VAL A 125 -0.64 13.58 5.00
CA VAL A 125 -1.91 12.89 5.22
C VAL A 125 -2.95 13.58 4.33
N PHE A 126 -3.78 12.78 3.68
CA PHE A 126 -4.82 13.22 2.75
C PHE A 126 -6.18 12.81 3.28
N HIS A 127 -7.12 13.74 3.24
CA HIS A 127 -8.54 13.46 3.40
C HIS A 127 -9.20 13.32 2.02
N HIS A 128 -10.49 13.00 2.00
CA HIS A 128 -11.25 12.77 0.78
C HIS A 128 -11.08 13.87 -0.27
N ASP A 129 -11.16 15.13 0.17
CA ASP A 129 -11.13 16.30 -0.71
C ASP A 129 -9.72 16.62 -1.26
N ASP A 130 -8.68 16.06 -0.64
CA ASP A 130 -7.29 16.26 -1.04
C ASP A 130 -6.84 15.30 -2.16
N ILE A 131 -7.64 14.26 -2.45
CA ILE A 131 -7.31 13.23 -3.43
C ILE A 131 -7.51 13.75 -4.86
N THR A 132 -6.41 14.10 -5.52
CA THR A 132 -6.41 14.67 -6.88
C THR A 132 -5.40 13.96 -7.79
N GLY A 133 -5.38 14.34 -9.08
CA GLY A 133 -4.37 13.90 -10.05
C GLY A 133 -4.28 12.38 -10.27
N VAL A 134 -3.04 11.87 -10.31
CA VAL A 134 -2.74 10.45 -10.59
C VAL A 134 -3.38 9.52 -9.57
N LEU A 135 -3.36 9.90 -8.28
CA LEU A 135 -3.95 9.12 -7.20
C LEU A 135 -5.45 8.91 -7.41
N SER A 136 -6.18 9.98 -7.76
CA SER A 136 -7.61 9.89 -8.09
C SER A 136 -7.87 8.98 -9.29
N GLY A 137 -7.03 9.04 -10.31
CA GLY A 137 -7.09 8.14 -11.46
C GLY A 137 -6.94 6.66 -11.09
N ILE A 138 -5.93 6.32 -10.26
CA ILE A 138 -5.71 4.95 -9.79
C ILE A 138 -6.92 4.46 -8.97
N LEU A 139 -7.40 5.27 -8.04
CA LEU A 139 -8.55 4.92 -7.20
C LEU A 139 -9.85 4.77 -8.00
N CYS A 140 -10.03 5.57 -9.06
CA CYS A 140 -11.17 5.45 -9.97
C CYS A 140 -11.14 4.12 -10.73
N LEU A 141 -9.96 3.69 -11.19
CA LEU A 141 -9.78 2.40 -11.85
C LEU A 141 -10.03 1.23 -10.89
N ASP A 142 -9.51 1.31 -9.67
CA ASP A 142 -9.78 0.33 -8.60
C ASP A 142 -11.29 0.19 -8.35
N LYS A 143 -12.00 1.31 -8.19
CA LYS A 143 -13.45 1.34 -7.94
C LYS A 143 -14.26 0.76 -9.10
N ARG A 144 -13.75 0.88 -10.33
CA ARG A 144 -14.35 0.29 -11.54
C ARG A 144 -13.99 -1.19 -11.73
N GLY A 145 -13.18 -1.76 -10.84
CA GLY A 145 -12.72 -3.15 -10.94
C GLY A 145 -11.77 -3.38 -12.11
N VAL A 146 -11.14 -2.32 -12.64
CA VAL A 146 -10.19 -2.46 -13.75
C VAL A 146 -8.97 -3.22 -13.24
N PRO A 147 -8.59 -4.34 -13.88
CA PRO A 147 -7.46 -5.15 -13.42
C PRO A 147 -6.13 -4.43 -13.62
N HIS A 148 -5.24 -4.55 -12.63
CA HIS A 148 -3.85 -4.13 -12.76
C HIS A 148 -2.99 -5.30 -13.21
N LEU A 149 -2.11 -5.05 -14.17
CA LEU A 149 -1.05 -5.99 -14.55
C LEU A 149 0.16 -5.73 -13.64
N ARG A 150 0.41 -6.61 -12.67
CA ARG A 150 1.62 -6.52 -11.84
C ARG A 150 2.68 -7.47 -12.37
N ARG A 151 3.82 -6.93 -12.82
CA ARG A 151 5.02 -7.73 -13.12
C ARG A 151 5.69 -8.06 -11.78
N GLY A 152 6.01 -9.34 -11.59
CA GLY A 152 6.42 -9.90 -10.30
C GLY A 152 7.89 -9.78 -9.97
#